data_AF-A0A7H4N771-F1
#
_entry.id   AF-A0A7H4N771-F1
#
_cell.length_a   1.000
_cell.length_b   1.000
_cell.length_c   1.000
_cell.angle_alpha   90.00
_cell.angle_beta   90.00
_cell.angle_gamma   90.00
#
_symmetry.space_group_name_H-M   'P 1'
#
loop_
_entity.id
_entity.type
_entity.pdbx_description
1 polymer ?
#
loop_
_entity_poly.entity_id
_entity_poly.type
_entity_poly.pdbx_seq_one_letter_code
_entity_poly.pdbx_strand_id
1 'polypeptide(L)'
;MPSYVNIGAYVDEGSMVDTWATVGSCAQIGKNVHLSGGVGIGGVLEPLQANPTIIEDNCFIGARSEVVEGVIVEEGFRYLHGRIPRPEHQNLRPRNR
;
A
#
# COMPACT_ATOMS: atom_id res chain seq x y z
N MET A 1 -7.15 12.73 5.50
CA MET A 1 -7.98 12.52 6.71
C MET A 1 -7.06 12.41 7.93
N PRO A 2 -7.55 12.21 9.19
CA PRO A 2 -6.65 11.85 10.30
C PRO A 2 -5.97 10.51 10.02
N SER A 3 -4.68 10.54 9.71
CA SER A 3 -3.89 9.39 9.27
C SER A 3 -2.43 9.56 9.66
N TYR A 4 -1.60 8.54 9.46
CA TYR A 4 -0.18 8.60 9.72
C TYR A 4 0.63 8.33 8.45
N VAL A 5 1.62 9.18 8.15
CA VAL A 5 2.58 9.02 7.06
C VAL A 5 3.97 9.10 7.66
N ASN A 6 4.74 8.02 7.55
CA ASN A 6 6.05 7.90 8.16
C ASN A 6 7.16 8.46 7.24
N ILE A 7 8.37 8.60 7.77
CA ILE A 7 9.53 9.15 7.06
C ILE A 7 9.88 8.34 5.81
N GLY A 8 10.26 9.04 4.74
CA GLY A 8 10.68 8.45 3.47
C GLY A 8 9.52 7.90 2.63
N ALA A 9 8.28 7.87 3.14
CA ALA A 9 7.12 7.53 2.34
C ALA A 9 6.88 8.57 1.26
N TYR A 10 6.37 8.12 0.12
CA TYR A 10 5.94 8.98 -0.98
C TYR A 10 4.46 8.71 -1.26
N VAL A 11 3.67 9.78 -1.37
CA VAL A 11 2.25 9.73 -1.71
C VAL A 11 2.02 10.68 -2.87
N ASP A 12 1.73 10.13 -4.04
CA ASP A 12 1.60 10.89 -5.29
C ASP A 12 0.22 11.57 -5.42
N GLU A 13 0.05 12.34 -6.49
CA GLU A 13 -1.10 13.19 -6.76
C GLU A 13 -2.43 12.41 -6.83
N GLY A 14 -3.50 13.06 -6.36
CA GLY A 14 -4.86 12.51 -6.41
C GLY A 14 -5.11 11.35 -5.42
N SER A 15 -4.11 10.92 -4.65
CA SER A 15 -4.27 9.81 -3.70
C SER A 15 -4.98 10.21 -2.41
N MET A 16 -5.91 9.36 -1.99
CA MET A 16 -6.73 9.53 -0.80
C MET A 16 -6.23 8.62 0.33
N VAL A 17 -5.87 9.24 1.46
CA VAL A 17 -5.50 8.56 2.70
C VAL A 17 -6.60 8.79 3.74
N ASP A 18 -7.40 7.75 3.98
CA ASP A 18 -8.58 7.82 4.85
C ASP A 18 -8.24 7.74 6.34
N THR A 19 -9.27 7.95 7.17
CA THR A 19 -9.16 7.96 8.62
C THR A 19 -8.53 6.68 9.14
N TRP A 20 -7.54 6.81 10.01
CA TRP A 20 -6.76 5.73 10.60
C TRP A 20 -5.96 4.88 9.60
N ALA A 21 -5.80 5.34 8.35
CA ALA A 21 -4.85 4.71 7.45
C ALA A 21 -3.41 5.06 7.87
N THR A 22 -2.50 4.13 7.61
CA THR A 22 -1.08 4.23 7.91
C THR A 22 -0.29 4.00 6.62
N VAL A 23 0.58 4.96 6.27
CA VAL A 23 1.59 4.83 5.22
C VAL A 23 2.95 4.69 5.90
N GLY A 24 3.48 3.47 5.93
CA GLY A 24 4.74 3.13 6.59
C GLY A 24 5.97 3.73 5.93
N SER A 25 7.12 3.63 6.61
CA SER A 25 8.38 4.23 6.15
C SER A 25 8.81 3.71 4.78
N CYS A 26 9.27 4.60 3.92
CA CYS A 26 9.68 4.31 2.54
C CYS A 26 8.57 3.78 1.62
N ALA A 27 7.32 3.60 2.08
CA ALA A 27 6.24 3.10 1.23
C ALA A 27 5.98 4.05 0.06
N GLN A 28 5.72 3.50 -1.13
CA GLN A 28 5.45 4.27 -2.34
C GLN A 28 3.99 4.10 -2.72
N ILE A 29 3.24 5.20 -2.71
CA ILE A 29 1.84 5.24 -3.10
C ILE A 29 1.75 6.05 -4.40
N GLY A 30 1.32 5.40 -5.47
CA GLY A 30 1.13 5.98 -6.79
C GLY A 30 -0.02 6.97 -6.84
N LYS A 31 -0.40 7.34 -8.06
CA LYS A 31 -1.42 8.35 -8.35
C LYS A 31 -2.82 7.79 -8.24
N ASN A 32 -3.77 8.63 -7.82
CA ASN A 32 -5.19 8.28 -7.75
C ASN A 32 -5.47 6.99 -6.94
N VAL A 33 -4.64 6.69 -5.95
CA VAL A 33 -4.82 5.54 -5.07
C VAL A 33 -5.82 5.90 -3.98
N HIS A 34 -6.74 4.98 -3.66
CA HIS A 34 -7.63 5.12 -2.51
C HIS A 34 -7.28 4.12 -1.42
N LEU A 35 -6.62 4.60 -0.37
CA LEU A 35 -6.41 3.87 0.88
C LEU A 35 -7.61 4.12 1.79
N SER A 36 -8.51 3.13 1.88
CA SER A 36 -9.72 3.23 2.70
C SER A 36 -9.42 3.27 4.20
N GLY A 37 -10.45 3.55 5.01
CA GLY A 37 -10.32 3.68 6.46
C GLY A 37 -9.63 2.50 7.14
N GLY A 38 -8.62 2.80 7.95
CA GLY A 38 -7.87 1.79 8.71
C GLY A 38 -6.96 0.89 7.87
N VAL A 39 -6.64 1.25 6.62
CA VAL A 39 -5.65 0.52 5.80
C VAL A 39 -4.25 0.65 6.39
N GLY A 40 -3.54 -0.46 6.52
CA GLY A 40 -2.13 -0.49 6.92
C GLY A 40 -1.22 -0.76 5.73
N ILE A 41 -0.35 0.19 5.39
CA ILE A 41 0.76 -0.01 4.45
C ILE A 41 2.05 -0.14 5.27
N GLY A 42 2.64 -1.32 5.25
CA GLY A 42 3.86 -1.64 5.98
C GLY A 42 5.05 -0.85 5.49
N GLY A 43 5.82 -0.31 6.43
CA GLY A 43 7.10 0.35 6.12
C GLY A 43 8.21 -0.67 5.94
N VAL A 44 9.20 -0.33 5.11
CA VAL A 44 10.43 -1.12 4.95
C VAL A 44 11.60 -0.15 4.98
N LEU A 45 12.27 -0.06 6.13
CA LEU A 45 13.53 0.68 6.27
C LEU A 45 14.73 -0.26 6.05
N GLU A 46 14.58 -1.51 6.45
CA GLU A 46 15.61 -2.53 6.41
C GLU A 46 15.06 -3.88 5.89
N PRO A 47 15.95 -4.73 5.32
CA PRO A 47 17.31 -4.41 4.88
C PRO A 47 17.36 -3.39 3.74
N LEU A 48 18.51 -2.73 3.56
CA LEU A 48 18.70 -1.67 2.55
C LEU A 48 18.46 -2.13 1.11
N GLN A 49 18.65 -3.41 0.80
CA GLN A 49 18.40 -3.94 -0.55
C GLN A 49 16.93 -4.25 -0.81
N ALA A 50 16.07 -4.15 0.21
CA ALA A 50 14.66 -4.47 0.04
C ALA A 50 13.91 -3.33 -0.62
N ASN A 51 13.04 -3.72 -1.57
CA ASN A 51 12.03 -2.81 -2.05
C ASN A 51 11.06 -2.45 -0.91
N PRO A 52 10.59 -1.19 -0.85
CA PRO A 52 9.51 -0.82 0.03
C PRO A 52 8.19 -1.46 -0.41
N THR A 53 7.16 -1.31 0.41
CA THR A 53 5.80 -1.63 -0.02
C THR A 53 5.37 -0.62 -1.07
N ILE A 54 4.92 -1.09 -2.22
CA ILE A 54 4.56 -0.25 -3.37
C ILE A 54 3.10 -0.50 -3.71
N ILE A 55 2.32 0.58 -3.80
CA ILE A 55 0.96 0.59 -4.34
C ILE A 55 1.00 1.43 -5.61
N GLU A 56 0.90 0.79 -6.78
CA GLU A 56 0.95 1.48 -8.06
C GLU A 56 -0.34 2.28 -8.32
N ASP A 57 -0.35 3.02 -9.44
CA ASP A 57 -1.40 3.97 -9.78
C ASP A 57 -2.80 3.34 -9.83
N ASN A 58 -3.81 4.16 -9.61
CA ASN A 58 -5.23 3.81 -9.78
C ASN A 58 -5.72 2.64 -8.91
N CYS A 59 -4.98 2.27 -7.86
CA CYS A 59 -5.36 1.20 -6.95
C CYS A 59 -6.45 1.61 -5.96
N PHE A 60 -7.30 0.66 -5.59
CA PHE A 60 -8.24 0.78 -4.48
C PHE A 60 -7.94 -0.27 -3.43
N ILE A 61 -7.63 0.17 -2.20
CA ILE A 61 -7.36 -0.70 -1.06
C ILE A 61 -8.49 -0.54 -0.04
N GLY A 62 -9.31 -1.58 0.11
CA GLY A 62 -10.49 -1.59 0.96
C GLY A 62 -10.19 -1.47 2.45
N ALA A 63 -11.18 -1.04 3.23
CA ALA A 63 -11.01 -0.74 4.64
C ALA A 63 -10.41 -1.93 5.43
N ARG A 64 -9.59 -1.62 6.45
CA ARG A 64 -8.92 -2.61 7.32
C ARG A 64 -8.01 -3.62 6.61
N SER A 65 -7.65 -3.38 5.34
CA SER A 65 -6.68 -4.21 4.64
C SER A 65 -5.26 -3.86 5.07
N GLU A 66 -4.35 -4.82 4.90
CA GLU A 66 -2.95 -4.64 5.22
C GLU A 66 -2.07 -5.15 4.07
N VAL A 67 -1.10 -4.34 3.65
CA VAL A 67 -0.10 -4.67 2.63
C VAL A 67 1.27 -4.37 3.22
N VAL A 68 2.10 -5.38 3.39
CA VAL A 68 3.33 -5.31 4.19
C VAL A 68 4.50 -6.00 3.48
N GLU A 69 5.69 -5.93 4.09
CA GLU A 69 6.86 -6.75 3.72
C GLU A 69 7.38 -6.54 2.29
N GLY A 70 7.20 -5.34 1.72
CA GLY A 70 7.69 -5.02 0.38
C GLY A 70 6.86 -5.64 -0.74
N VAL A 71 5.60 -5.99 -0.46
CA VAL A 71 4.64 -6.39 -1.50
C VAL A 71 4.41 -5.23 -2.46
N ILE A 72 4.34 -5.57 -3.75
CA ILE A 72 3.97 -4.63 -4.82
C ILE A 72 2.54 -4.97 -5.25
N VAL A 73 1.66 -3.98 -5.14
CA VAL A 73 0.30 -4.01 -5.66
C VAL A 73 0.31 -3.30 -7.01
N GLU A 74 0.03 -4.04 -8.07
CA GLU A 74 0.13 -3.53 -9.43
C GLU A 74 -1.03 -2.59 -9.80
N GLU A 75 -0.78 -1.76 -10.81
CA GLU A 75 -1.68 -0.71 -11.28
C GLU A 75 -3.12 -1.21 -11.46
N GLY A 76 -4.08 -0.39 -11.01
CA GLY A 76 -5.51 -0.64 -11.20
C GLY A 76 -6.07 -1.77 -10.35
N PHE A 77 -5.29 -2.34 -9.43
CA PHE A 77 -5.78 -3.36 -8.50
C PHE A 77 -6.88 -2.80 -7.61
N ARG A 78 -8.00 -3.53 -7.52
CA ARG A 78 -9.14 -3.14 -6.67
C ARG A 78 -9.44 -4.25 -5.68
N TYR A 79 -9.17 -3.96 -4.41
CA TYR A 79 -9.41 -4.87 -3.30
C TYR A 79 -10.50 -4.32 -2.40
N LEU A 80 -11.56 -5.11 -2.18
CA LEU A 80 -12.65 -4.76 -1.26
C LEU A 80 -12.43 -5.46 0.09
N HIS A 81 -12.87 -4.80 1.17
CA HIS A 81 -12.78 -5.28 2.55
C HIS A 81 -13.20 -6.76 2.69
N GLY A 82 -12.42 -7.56 3.44
CA GLY A 82 -12.82 -8.90 3.91
C GLY A 82 -12.26 -10.13 3.17
N ARG A 83 -11.31 -9.97 2.22
CA ARG A 83 -10.68 -11.12 1.52
C ARG A 83 -9.16 -11.09 1.58
N ILE A 84 -8.52 -11.64 2.63
CA ILE A 84 -7.04 -11.79 2.73
C ILE A 84 -6.41 -11.95 1.33
N PRO A 85 -5.50 -11.06 0.89
CA PRO A 85 -4.90 -11.16 -0.42
C PRO A 85 -4.19 -12.50 -0.52
N ARG A 86 -4.73 -13.41 -1.34
CA ARG A 86 -4.13 -14.73 -1.52
C ARG A 86 -3.06 -14.65 -2.62
N PRO A 87 -1.98 -15.44 -2.54
CA PRO A 87 -0.93 -15.45 -3.55
C PRO A 87 -1.43 -15.71 -4.98
N GLU A 88 -2.62 -16.30 -5.15
CA GLU A 88 -3.28 -16.47 -6.45
C GLU A 88 -3.98 -15.22 -7.03
N HIS A 89 -4.02 -14.09 -6.32
CA HIS A 89 -4.48 -12.82 -6.89
C HIS A 89 -3.35 -12.28 -7.78
N GLN A 90 -3.54 -12.37 -9.11
CA GLN A 90 -2.53 -12.21 -10.17
C GLN A 90 -1.74 -10.88 -10.18
N ASN A 91 -2.08 -9.91 -9.32
CA ASN A 91 -1.54 -8.55 -9.33
C ASN A 91 -0.75 -8.20 -8.04
N LEU A 92 -0.30 -9.22 -7.30
CA LEU A 92 0.54 -9.06 -6.12
C LEU A 92 1.89 -9.71 -6.37
N ARG A 93 2.96 -8.91 -6.46
CA ARG A 93 4.32 -9.47 -6.55
C ARG A 93 4.96 -9.53 -5.16
N PRO A 94 5.56 -10.68 -4.79
CA PRO A 94 6.37 -10.77 -3.59
C PRO A 94 7.68 -9.99 -3.77
N ARG A 95 8.27 -9.59 -2.64
CA ARG A 95 9.50 -8.79 -2.47
C ARG A 95 10.70 -9.09 -3.38
N ASN A 96 10.81 -10.29 -3.96
CA ASN A 96 12.04 -10.84 -4.58
C ASN A 96 11.87 -11.31 -6.05
N ARG A 97 11.05 -10.66 -6.87
CA ARG A 97 11.07 -10.89 -8.33
C ARG A 97 11.40 -9.63 -9.10
#